data_AF-A0A5C9T249-F1
#
_entry.id   AF-A0A5C9T249-F1
#
_cell.length_a   1.000
_cell.length_b   1.000
_cell.length_c   1.000
_cell.angle_alpha   90.00
_cell.angle_beta   90.00
_cell.angle_gamma   90.00
#
_symmetry.space_group_name_H-M   'P 1'
#
loop_
_entity.id
_entity.type
_entity.pdbx_description
1 polymer ?
#
loop_
_entity_poly.entity_id
_entity_poly.type
_entity_poly.pdbx_seq_one_letter_code
_entity_poly.pdbx_strand_id
1 'polypeptide(L)'
;MPRWILCSKSILALLLFAPVVAAEQAAAENREYLCDAQQAAVNQLPVLDGSCPIGDGLWGKKPKSGDSLFWIQCGMLSKPMPLSTVKAIYKQISTDIWVKPEPKGERCLIGPYSDFALASKELKKVKKLATFEQAFIRQVVKTSAQQAVMKPKSAGSSISAPATSAAQSVSPTKVAEKSPPVAATTPNSTKPNNTTPKPSGNNGFVLRKSAKVGNQTFGLPYSDNPKVQFYMEHEMAWNRLDYDAAQIVCRDLGMRLASEQEWSTLLTSKQMQQNQWPVQLPYWGVDRKAMFSNGKVNPVKGNSLLNVVCVK
;
A
#
# COMPACT_ATOMS: atom_id res chain seq x y z
N MET A 1 63.20 -44.32 -50.14
CA MET A 1 64.26 -43.34 -49.80
C MET A 1 63.58 -42.05 -49.34
N PRO A 2 64.19 -41.14 -48.55
CA PRO A 2 64.78 -41.42 -47.23
C PRO A 2 64.42 -40.33 -46.16
N ARG A 3 64.89 -40.51 -44.92
CA ARG A 3 64.96 -39.53 -43.79
C ARG A 3 63.62 -39.12 -43.12
N TRP A 4 63.39 -39.22 -41.80
CA TRP A 4 64.14 -38.89 -40.56
C TRP A 4 63.95 -37.45 -40.05
N ILE A 5 63.61 -37.34 -38.74
CA ILE A 5 63.92 -36.23 -37.79
C ILE A 5 63.13 -34.91 -38.02
N LEU A 6 62.58 -34.18 -37.02
CA LEU A 6 62.33 -34.41 -35.58
C LEU A 6 61.17 -33.50 -35.10
N CYS A 7 60.87 -33.54 -33.79
CA CYS A 7 60.31 -32.48 -32.93
C CYS A 7 60.22 -31.04 -33.51
N SER A 8 59.21 -30.23 -33.16
CA SER A 8 59.01 -29.84 -31.76
C SER A 8 57.64 -29.25 -31.41
N LYS A 9 57.40 -29.21 -30.09
CA LYS A 9 56.20 -28.73 -29.40
C LYS A 9 55.89 -27.26 -29.71
N SER A 10 54.61 -26.94 -29.87
CA SER A 10 53.96 -25.80 -29.18
C SER A 10 52.44 -25.94 -29.28
N ILE A 11 51.81 -26.40 -28.20
CA ILE A 11 50.36 -26.31 -28.04
C ILE A 11 50.06 -24.86 -27.68
N LEU A 12 49.61 -24.07 -28.65
CA LEU A 12 49.16 -22.70 -28.41
C LEU A 12 47.74 -22.74 -27.85
N ALA A 13 47.63 -23.00 -26.55
CA ALA A 13 46.38 -22.95 -25.82
C ALA A 13 45.90 -21.49 -25.73
N LEU A 14 45.06 -21.08 -26.68
CA LEU A 14 44.47 -19.75 -26.72
C LEU A 14 43.40 -19.63 -25.62
N LEU A 15 43.82 -19.23 -24.42
CA LEU A 15 42.92 -18.92 -23.31
C LEU A 15 42.10 -17.68 -23.65
N LEU A 16 40.88 -17.89 -24.16
CA LEU A 16 39.86 -16.86 -24.30
C LEU A 16 39.38 -16.40 -22.91
N PHE A 17 40.12 -15.46 -22.33
CA PHE A 17 39.64 -14.64 -21.20
C PHE A 17 38.51 -13.73 -21.69
N ALA A 18 37.30 -14.28 -21.81
CA ALA A 18 36.09 -13.48 -21.91
C ALA A 18 35.84 -12.82 -20.54
N PRO A 19 35.85 -11.47 -20.43
CA PRO A 19 35.38 -10.84 -19.22
C PRO A 19 33.87 -11.05 -19.15
N VAL A 20 33.43 -11.95 -18.27
CA VAL A 20 32.03 -12.01 -17.84
C VAL A 20 31.78 -10.77 -16.99
N VAL A 21 31.57 -9.65 -17.67
CA VAL A 21 30.97 -8.46 -17.07
C VAL A 21 29.55 -8.90 -16.74
N ALA A 22 29.33 -9.25 -15.48
CA ALA A 22 28.01 -9.47 -14.95
C ALA A 22 27.21 -8.19 -15.22
N ALA A 23 26.29 -8.28 -16.19
CA ALA A 23 25.27 -7.28 -16.38
C ALA A 23 24.32 -7.41 -15.19
N GLU A 24 24.74 -6.87 -14.04
CA GLU A 24 23.87 -6.61 -12.91
C GLU A 24 22.96 -5.44 -13.32
N GLN A 25 22.02 -5.79 -14.20
CA GLN A 25 20.86 -5.00 -14.53
C GLN A 25 20.07 -4.89 -13.25
N ALA A 26 20.43 -3.88 -12.46
CA ALA A 26 19.61 -3.40 -11.37
C ALA A 26 18.19 -3.31 -11.92
N ALA A 27 17.28 -4.09 -11.33
CA ALA A 27 15.87 -3.97 -11.60
C ALA A 27 15.48 -2.54 -11.21
N ALA A 28 15.47 -1.64 -12.20
CA ALA A 28 14.86 -0.33 -12.10
C ALA A 28 13.36 -0.58 -12.08
N GLU A 29 12.90 -1.11 -10.94
CA GLU A 29 11.54 -1.54 -10.71
C GLU A 29 10.60 -0.42 -11.12
N ASN A 30 9.67 -0.77 -12.00
CA ASN A 30 8.59 0.12 -12.41
C ASN A 30 7.59 0.20 -11.24
N ARG A 31 8.01 0.86 -10.16
CA ARG A 31 7.24 1.10 -8.94
C ARG A 31 6.14 2.11 -9.26
N GLU A 32 5.11 1.61 -9.92
CA GLU A 32 3.82 2.30 -9.97
C GLU A 32 3.41 2.63 -8.53
N TYR A 33 3.19 3.92 -8.27
CA TYR A 33 3.26 4.51 -6.93
C TYR A 33 2.16 4.05 -5.97
N LEU A 34 2.32 2.83 -5.45
CA LEU A 34 1.63 2.30 -4.29
C LEU A 34 2.33 2.83 -3.05
N CYS A 35 1.81 3.91 -2.49
CA CYS A 35 2.21 4.29 -1.15
C CYS A 35 1.60 3.27 -0.17
N ASP A 36 2.46 2.56 0.56
CA ASP A 36 2.00 1.79 1.73
C ASP A 36 1.31 2.75 2.71
N ALA A 37 0.32 2.23 3.40
CA ALA A 37 -0.48 2.97 4.36
C ALA A 37 -0.81 2.13 5.60
N GLN A 38 -1.13 2.78 6.70
CA GLN A 38 -1.55 2.15 7.94
C GLN A 38 -2.73 2.90 8.56
N GLN A 39 -3.81 2.19 8.88
CA GLN A 39 -4.95 2.75 9.59
C GLN A 39 -5.01 2.11 10.97
N ALA A 40 -4.80 2.91 12.03
CA ALA A 40 -4.69 2.38 13.38
C ALA A 40 -6.04 2.01 14.02
N ALA A 41 -7.16 2.59 13.55
CA ALA A 41 -8.51 2.26 13.99
C ALA A 41 -9.59 2.66 12.95
N VAL A 42 -10.78 2.05 13.04
CA VAL A 42 -11.95 2.29 12.15
C VAL A 42 -12.46 3.73 12.15
N ASN A 43 -12.11 4.51 13.17
CA ASN A 43 -12.50 5.90 13.38
C ASN A 43 -11.34 6.89 13.15
N GLN A 44 -10.22 6.43 12.58
CA GLN A 44 -9.06 7.26 12.23
C GLN A 44 -8.83 7.22 10.72
N LEU A 45 -8.26 8.28 10.15
CA LEU A 45 -7.88 8.30 8.73
C LEU A 45 -6.68 7.38 8.47
N PRO A 46 -6.60 6.72 7.30
CA PRO A 46 -5.41 5.97 6.91
C PRO A 46 -4.20 6.89 6.74
N VAL A 47 -3.07 6.47 7.30
CA VAL A 47 -1.79 7.18 7.32
C VAL A 47 -0.90 6.63 6.20
N LEU A 48 -0.52 7.44 5.23
CA LEU A 48 0.46 7.10 4.19
C LEU A 48 1.88 7.07 4.79
N ASP A 49 2.76 6.22 4.23
CA ASP A 49 4.17 6.22 4.59
C ASP A 49 4.83 7.60 4.39
N GLY A 50 5.80 7.93 5.25
CA GLY A 50 6.50 9.22 5.23
C GLY A 50 7.27 9.50 3.92
N SER A 51 7.72 8.45 3.23
CA SER A 51 8.39 8.53 1.93
C SER A 51 7.43 8.60 0.73
N CYS A 52 6.11 8.47 0.95
CA CYS A 52 5.10 8.50 -0.11
C CYS A 52 5.24 9.75 -1.01
N PRO A 53 5.53 9.59 -2.32
CA PRO A 53 5.69 10.72 -3.22
C PRO A 53 4.34 11.29 -3.63
N ILE A 54 4.03 12.45 -3.09
CA ILE A 54 2.79 13.23 -3.35
C ILE A 54 3.01 14.37 -4.36
N GLY A 55 4.14 14.35 -5.08
CA GLY A 55 4.40 15.17 -6.26
C GLY A 55 4.63 16.67 -6.00
N ASP A 56 4.33 17.48 -7.01
CA ASP A 56 4.39 18.95 -6.96
C ASP A 56 2.99 19.54 -6.84
N GLY A 57 2.82 20.67 -6.13
CA GLY A 57 1.58 21.45 -6.22
C GLY A 57 1.41 22.09 -7.60
N LEU A 58 0.18 22.12 -8.12
CA LEU A 58 -0.14 22.79 -9.37
C LEU A 58 -0.56 24.26 -9.17
N TRP A 59 -1.25 24.59 -8.07
CA TRP A 59 -1.68 25.96 -7.75
C TRP A 59 -2.33 26.71 -8.93
N GLY A 60 -3.24 26.05 -9.65
CA GLY A 60 -3.93 26.62 -10.82
C GLY A 60 -3.20 26.46 -12.16
N LYS A 61 -1.95 25.98 -12.18
CA LYS A 61 -1.23 25.60 -13.40
C LYS A 61 -1.88 24.36 -14.04
N LYS A 62 -1.73 24.24 -15.35
CA LYS A 62 -2.08 23.02 -16.09
C LYS A 62 -1.16 21.86 -15.65
N PRO A 63 -1.65 20.61 -15.63
CA PRO A 63 -0.81 19.46 -15.33
C PRO A 63 0.28 19.27 -16.40
N LYS A 64 1.44 18.76 -15.99
CA LYS A 64 2.50 18.26 -16.87
C LYS A 64 1.94 17.09 -17.71
N SER A 65 2.41 16.90 -18.93
CA SER A 65 2.04 15.79 -19.80
C SER A 65 2.63 14.45 -19.30
N GLY A 66 1.96 13.34 -19.65
CA GLY A 66 2.36 11.97 -19.29
C GLY A 66 1.45 11.32 -18.24
N ASP A 67 1.53 9.98 -18.15
CA ASP A 67 0.84 9.18 -17.12
C ASP A 67 1.06 9.82 -15.73
N SER A 68 -0.03 10.14 -15.02
CA SER A 68 0.05 10.93 -13.78
C SER A 68 -0.96 10.45 -12.75
N LEU A 69 -0.68 10.75 -11.48
CA LEU A 69 -1.65 10.69 -10.38
C LEU A 69 -1.81 12.09 -9.78
N PHE A 70 -3.02 12.41 -9.36
CA PHE A 70 -3.36 13.69 -8.76
C PHE A 70 -3.84 13.50 -7.32
N TRP A 71 -3.42 14.39 -6.43
CA TRP A 71 -3.85 14.43 -5.04
C TRP A 71 -4.42 15.80 -4.74
N ILE A 72 -5.60 15.89 -4.11
CA ILE A 72 -6.05 17.17 -3.53
C ILE A 72 -5.43 17.27 -2.14
N GLN A 73 -4.55 18.24 -1.92
CA GLN A 73 -4.08 18.55 -0.57
C GLN A 73 -5.17 19.37 0.13
N CYS A 74 -5.87 18.77 1.09
CA CYS A 74 -6.89 19.47 1.88
C CYS A 74 -6.29 20.43 2.92
N GLY A 75 -5.07 20.20 3.39
CA GLY A 75 -4.39 21.12 4.32
C GLY A 75 -3.20 20.51 5.07
N MET A 76 -2.75 21.24 6.09
CA MET A 76 -1.84 20.73 7.13
C MET A 76 -2.63 20.67 8.44
N LEU A 77 -2.66 19.50 9.06
CA LEU A 77 -3.35 19.19 10.30
C LEU A 77 -2.32 19.20 11.45
N SER A 78 -2.60 19.99 12.49
CA SER A 78 -1.86 19.95 13.75
C SER A 78 -2.49 19.01 14.79
N LYS A 79 -3.70 18.52 14.50
CA LYS A 79 -4.49 17.58 15.30
C LYS A 79 -5.30 16.68 14.36
N PRO A 80 -5.66 15.45 14.77
CA PRO A 80 -6.53 14.57 13.98
C PRO A 80 -7.82 15.26 13.54
N MET A 81 -8.26 15.00 12.30
CA MET A 81 -9.47 15.62 11.75
C MET A 81 -10.73 15.07 12.45
N PRO A 82 -11.68 15.92 12.89
CA PRO A 82 -12.94 15.48 13.47
C PRO A 82 -13.76 14.63 12.49
N LEU A 83 -14.42 13.58 13.01
CA LEU A 83 -15.25 12.67 12.21
C LEU A 83 -16.41 13.39 11.47
N SER A 84 -16.95 14.46 12.02
CA SER A 84 -17.96 15.31 11.37
C SER A 84 -17.40 15.99 10.11
N THR A 85 -16.18 16.52 10.19
CA THR A 85 -15.44 17.13 9.08
C THR A 85 -15.10 16.08 8.01
N VAL A 86 -14.60 14.91 8.42
CA VAL A 86 -14.34 13.75 7.54
C VAL A 86 -15.59 13.37 6.75
N LYS A 87 -16.74 13.20 7.43
CA LYS A 87 -18.04 12.91 6.78
C LYS A 87 -18.51 14.03 5.85
N ALA A 88 -18.22 15.29 6.16
CA ALA A 88 -18.56 16.42 5.30
C ALA A 88 -17.74 16.43 3.99
N ILE A 89 -16.46 16.03 4.05
CA ILE A 89 -15.61 15.86 2.87
C ILE A 89 -16.08 14.67 2.02
N TYR A 90 -16.34 13.51 2.62
CA TYR A 90 -16.78 12.30 1.89
C TYR A 90 -18.03 12.53 1.01
N LYS A 91 -18.96 13.37 1.46
CA LYS A 91 -20.13 13.80 0.66
C LYS A 91 -19.79 14.56 -0.64
N GLN A 92 -18.55 15.04 -0.78
CA GLN A 92 -18.10 15.82 -1.92
C GLN A 92 -17.21 15.04 -2.89
N ILE A 93 -16.62 13.93 -2.44
CA ILE A 93 -15.53 13.24 -3.15
C ILE A 93 -15.90 11.79 -3.53
N SER A 94 -15.17 11.22 -4.47
CA SER A 94 -15.32 9.82 -4.94
C SER A 94 -14.14 8.91 -4.57
N THR A 95 -13.19 9.42 -3.79
CA THR A 95 -12.00 8.71 -3.33
C THR A 95 -11.82 8.90 -1.82
N ASP A 96 -10.75 8.37 -1.25
CA ASP A 96 -10.52 8.38 0.19
C ASP A 96 -9.60 9.50 0.67
N ILE A 97 -9.74 9.81 1.96
CA ILE A 97 -8.99 10.85 2.66
C ILE A 97 -7.84 10.19 3.40
N TRP A 98 -6.64 10.69 3.16
CA TRP A 98 -5.39 10.18 3.71
C TRP A 98 -4.70 11.27 4.51
N VAL A 99 -3.94 10.85 5.52
CA VAL A 99 -2.97 11.72 6.19
C VAL A 99 -1.56 11.23 5.88
N LYS A 100 -0.61 12.13 5.63
CA LYS A 100 0.80 11.79 5.47
C LYS A 100 1.61 12.51 6.56
N PRO A 101 2.49 11.83 7.31
CA PRO A 101 3.32 12.48 8.31
C PRO A 101 4.33 13.44 7.65
N GLU A 102 4.53 14.57 8.30
CA GLU A 102 5.48 15.62 7.93
C GLU A 102 6.15 16.17 9.22
N PRO A 103 7.32 16.83 9.13
CA PRO A 103 8.01 17.34 10.33
C PRO A 103 7.26 18.39 11.16
N LYS A 104 6.13 18.91 10.66
CA LYS A 104 5.32 19.97 11.31
C LYS A 104 3.83 19.61 11.38
N GLY A 105 3.50 18.33 11.50
CA GLY A 105 2.13 17.82 11.60
C GLY A 105 1.80 16.83 10.48
N GLU A 106 0.52 16.66 10.18
CA GLU A 106 0.05 15.70 9.19
C GLU A 106 -0.53 16.40 7.96
N ARG A 107 -0.11 16.02 6.76
CA ARG A 107 -0.65 16.57 5.51
C ARG A 107 -1.93 15.82 5.14
N CYS A 108 -3.03 16.55 5.07
CA CYS A 108 -4.31 16.02 4.59
C CYS A 108 -4.29 15.93 3.06
N LEU A 109 -4.62 14.76 2.53
CA LEU A 109 -4.61 14.41 1.10
C LEU A 109 -5.92 13.68 0.73
N ILE A 110 -6.38 13.84 -0.50
CA ILE A 110 -7.53 13.12 -1.05
C ILE A 110 -7.13 12.59 -2.43
N GLY A 111 -7.44 11.32 -2.71
CA GLY A 111 -7.07 10.64 -3.94
C GLY A 111 -6.51 9.23 -3.71
N PRO A 112 -5.57 8.73 -4.55
CA PRO A 112 -5.09 9.37 -5.77
C PRO A 112 -6.14 9.32 -6.87
N TYR A 113 -6.24 10.39 -7.66
CA TYR A 113 -7.06 10.44 -8.87
C TYR A 113 -6.20 10.15 -10.11
N SER A 114 -6.70 9.36 -11.04
CA SER A 114 -6.12 9.19 -12.37
C SER A 114 -6.51 10.31 -13.34
N ASP A 115 -7.64 10.97 -13.12
CA ASP A 115 -8.17 12.06 -13.95
C ASP A 115 -8.06 13.43 -13.25
N PHE A 116 -7.37 14.37 -13.91
CA PHE A 116 -7.25 15.76 -13.48
C PHE A 116 -8.59 16.52 -13.51
N ALA A 117 -9.51 16.19 -14.43
CA ALA A 117 -10.80 16.85 -14.54
C ALA A 117 -11.71 16.48 -13.36
N LEU A 118 -11.77 15.20 -12.99
CA LEU A 118 -12.43 14.72 -11.77
C LEU A 118 -11.82 15.37 -10.51
N ALA A 119 -10.49 15.33 -10.34
CA ALA A 119 -9.82 15.98 -9.22
C ALA A 119 -10.15 17.49 -9.15
N SER A 120 -10.20 18.18 -10.29
CA SER A 120 -10.56 19.60 -10.38
C SER A 120 -12.02 19.88 -10.04
N LYS A 121 -12.94 18.98 -10.40
CA LYS A 121 -14.36 19.05 -10.07
C LYS A 121 -14.58 18.87 -8.56
N GLU A 122 -13.87 17.92 -7.94
CA GLU A 122 -14.00 17.63 -6.52
C GLU A 122 -13.28 18.67 -5.65
N LEU A 123 -12.13 19.19 -6.08
CA LEU A 123 -11.47 20.34 -5.46
C LEU A 123 -12.44 21.53 -5.31
N LYS A 124 -13.20 21.86 -6.35
CA LYS A 124 -14.20 22.95 -6.32
C LYS A 124 -15.32 22.72 -5.29
N LYS A 125 -15.64 21.47 -4.95
CA LYS A 125 -16.60 21.14 -3.90
C LYS A 125 -15.96 21.19 -2.51
N VAL A 126 -14.78 20.59 -2.36
CA VAL A 126 -14.01 20.58 -1.10
C VAL A 126 -13.72 22.02 -0.64
N LYS A 127 -13.30 22.91 -1.55
CA LYS A 127 -13.07 24.34 -1.26
C LYS A 127 -14.31 25.13 -0.80
N LYS A 128 -15.53 24.60 -0.94
CA LYS A 128 -16.76 25.24 -0.41
C LYS A 128 -17.00 24.94 1.07
N LEU A 129 -16.27 23.98 1.64
CA LEU A 129 -16.25 23.72 3.08
C LEU A 129 -15.30 24.74 3.73
N ALA A 130 -15.77 25.49 4.73
CA ALA A 130 -15.08 26.64 5.32
C ALA A 130 -13.66 26.37 5.88
N THR A 131 -13.26 25.11 6.03
CA THR A 131 -11.92 24.71 6.50
C THR A 131 -10.93 24.44 5.36
N PHE A 132 -11.40 24.29 4.11
CA PHE A 132 -10.60 23.74 2.99
C PHE A 132 -10.49 24.68 1.79
N GLU A 133 -10.77 25.96 1.96
CA GLU A 133 -10.63 27.00 0.92
C GLU A 133 -9.21 27.06 0.32
N GLN A 134 -8.19 26.74 1.12
CA GLN A 134 -6.79 26.71 0.69
C GLN A 134 -6.37 25.37 0.06
N ALA A 135 -7.31 24.45 -0.18
CA ALA A 135 -7.01 23.20 -0.87
C ALA A 135 -6.55 23.47 -2.33
N PHE A 136 -5.64 22.60 -2.80
CA PHE A 136 -5.08 22.63 -4.16
C PHE A 136 -4.71 21.23 -4.63
N ILE A 137 -4.63 21.03 -5.95
CA ILE A 137 -4.18 19.77 -6.55
C ILE A 137 -2.66 19.72 -6.62
N ARG A 138 -2.11 18.54 -6.32
CA ARG A 138 -0.74 18.11 -6.57
C ARG A 138 -0.70 17.07 -7.68
N GLN A 139 0.40 16.99 -8.42
CA GLN A 139 0.63 16.01 -9.49
C GLN A 139 1.91 15.20 -9.23
N VAL A 140 1.77 13.88 -9.28
CA VAL A 140 2.86 12.91 -9.41
C VAL A 140 2.92 12.49 -10.87
N VAL A 141 4.01 12.81 -11.57
CA VAL A 141 4.24 12.29 -12.93
C VAL A 141 4.84 10.88 -12.81
N LYS A 142 4.23 9.89 -13.46
CA LYS A 142 4.73 8.51 -13.52
C LYS A 142 5.87 8.39 -14.54
N THR A 143 6.99 9.04 -14.27
CA THR A 143 8.25 8.83 -14.99
C THR A 143 9.11 7.83 -14.23
N SER A 144 9.62 6.82 -14.95
CA SER A 144 10.64 5.90 -14.47
C SER A 144 11.89 6.69 -14.06
N ALA A 145 12.14 6.71 -12.75
CA ALA A 145 13.35 7.14 -12.05
C ALA A 145 14.16 8.29 -12.68
N GLN A 146 13.88 9.52 -12.24
CA GLN A 146 14.91 10.57 -12.13
C GLN A 146 14.59 11.54 -10.99
N GLN A 147 14.98 11.16 -9.77
CA GLN A 147 15.15 12.14 -8.70
C GLN A 147 16.36 13.01 -9.05
N ALA A 148 16.13 14.29 -9.37
CA ALA A 148 17.19 15.27 -9.34
C ALA A 148 17.62 15.48 -7.88
N VAL A 149 18.66 14.74 -7.45
CA VAL A 149 19.27 14.90 -6.12
C VAL A 149 19.88 16.29 -6.07
N MET A 150 19.17 17.23 -5.41
CA MET A 150 19.73 18.53 -5.10
C MET A 150 20.86 18.36 -4.08
N LYS A 151 22.07 18.30 -4.62
CA LYS A 151 23.36 18.24 -3.92
C LYS A 151 23.39 19.31 -2.80
N PRO A 152 23.58 18.94 -1.52
CA PRO A 152 23.74 19.93 -0.46
C PRO A 152 24.96 20.81 -0.74
N LYS A 153 24.76 22.13 -0.85
CA LYS A 153 25.86 23.07 -1.00
C LYS A 153 26.53 23.28 0.35
N SER A 154 27.75 22.77 0.47
CA SER A 154 28.62 23.04 1.63
C SER A 154 28.94 24.53 1.74
N ALA A 155 28.80 25.07 2.94
CA ALA A 155 29.44 26.29 3.41
C ALA A 155 29.61 26.17 4.94
N GLY A 156 30.80 26.54 5.45
CA GLY A 156 31.05 26.68 6.89
C GLY A 156 30.27 27.85 7.51
N SER A 157 30.35 28.12 8.81
CA SER A 157 31.51 27.86 9.68
C SER A 157 31.16 27.65 11.16
N SER A 158 32.12 27.00 11.83
CA SER A 158 32.50 26.88 13.26
C SER A 158 31.91 27.75 14.38
N ILE A 159 32.21 27.30 15.63
CA ILE A 159 32.11 27.98 16.95
C ILE A 159 30.77 27.73 17.67
N SER A 160 30.70 27.18 18.89
CA SER A 160 31.70 26.47 19.74
C SER A 160 31.00 25.65 20.85
N ALA A 161 31.65 24.62 21.40
CA ALA A 161 31.22 23.94 22.62
C ALA A 161 31.44 24.82 23.87
N PRO A 162 30.78 24.50 25.00
CA PRO A 162 31.53 23.80 26.05
C PRO A 162 30.78 22.59 26.64
N ALA A 163 31.56 21.65 27.19
CA ALA A 163 31.06 20.49 27.93
C ALA A 163 31.36 20.65 29.42
N THR A 164 30.46 20.15 30.29
CA THR A 164 30.82 19.42 31.52
C THR A 164 29.60 18.80 32.20
N SER A 165 29.79 17.58 32.74
CA SER A 165 29.17 17.00 33.96
C SER A 165 27.64 16.92 34.11
N ALA A 166 27.06 15.93 34.80
CA ALA A 166 27.63 14.77 35.50
C ALA A 166 26.70 13.55 35.37
N ALA A 167 27.25 12.36 35.60
CA ALA A 167 26.43 11.17 35.83
C ALA A 167 25.76 11.24 37.21
N GLN A 168 24.52 10.77 37.30
CA GLN A 168 24.02 10.18 38.55
C GLN A 168 23.03 9.05 38.26
N SER A 169 23.38 7.87 38.74
CA SER A 169 22.54 6.68 38.78
C SER A 169 21.91 6.57 40.16
N VAL A 170 20.60 6.38 40.25
CA VAL A 170 19.93 5.75 41.38
C VAL A 170 18.77 4.87 40.91
N SER A 171 18.61 3.75 41.60
CA SER A 171 17.86 2.56 41.20
C SER A 171 16.36 2.61 41.55
N PRO A 172 15.51 1.64 41.14
CA PRO A 172 14.07 1.82 41.04
C PRO A 172 13.29 1.48 42.33
N THR A 173 12.20 2.20 42.58
CA THR A 173 11.25 1.87 43.65
C THR A 173 10.07 1.06 43.13
N LYS A 174 10.09 -0.24 43.45
CA LYS A 174 8.99 -1.21 43.33
C LYS A 174 7.82 -0.83 44.25
N VAL A 175 6.60 -0.79 43.72
CA VAL A 175 5.37 -0.81 44.55
C VAL A 175 4.39 -1.87 44.06
N ALA A 176 3.94 -2.67 45.01
CA ALA A 176 2.94 -3.72 44.93
C ALA A 176 1.99 -3.51 46.14
N GLU A 177 0.71 -3.88 46.14
CA GLU A 177 -0.12 -4.60 45.17
C GLU A 177 -1.59 -4.41 45.60
N LYS A 178 -2.59 -4.59 44.69
CA LYS A 178 -3.88 -5.26 44.98
C LYS A 178 -4.91 -5.23 43.85
N SER A 179 -5.33 -6.42 43.42
CA SER A 179 -6.75 -6.72 43.13
C SER A 179 -7.45 -7.05 44.47
N PRO A 180 -8.80 -7.22 44.58
CA PRO A 180 -9.43 -8.47 44.12
C PRO A 180 -10.90 -8.21 43.63
N PRO A 181 -11.90 -9.12 43.68
CA PRO A 181 -12.65 -9.47 42.46
C PRO A 181 -14.19 -9.35 42.56
N VAL A 182 -14.89 -9.39 41.41
CA VAL A 182 -16.33 -9.76 41.40
C VAL A 182 -16.62 -10.63 40.17
N ALA A 183 -17.26 -11.77 40.40
CA ALA A 183 -17.82 -12.65 39.37
C ALA A 183 -19.36 -12.58 39.40
N ALA A 184 -20.01 -12.70 38.24
CA ALA A 184 -21.44 -13.00 38.12
C ALA A 184 -21.73 -13.70 36.78
N THR A 185 -22.67 -14.64 36.79
CA THR A 185 -22.88 -15.64 35.73
C THR A 185 -24.32 -15.66 35.19
N THR A 186 -24.48 -15.63 33.85
CA THR A 186 -25.57 -16.29 33.05
C THR A 186 -27.04 -15.79 33.28
N PRO A 187 -28.04 -16.05 32.39
CA PRO A 187 -28.17 -17.18 31.44
C PRO A 187 -28.77 -16.95 30.03
N ASN A 188 -28.89 -18.08 29.30
CA ASN A 188 -29.29 -18.31 27.90
C ASN A 188 -30.64 -17.75 27.42
N SER A 189 -30.76 -17.62 26.08
CA SER A 189 -31.93 -18.04 25.29
C SER A 189 -31.51 -18.46 23.85
N THR A 190 -32.31 -19.29 23.17
CA THR A 190 -31.80 -20.30 22.20
C THR A 190 -32.42 -20.31 20.78
N LYS A 191 -31.57 -20.34 19.73
CA LYS A 191 -31.80 -20.82 18.31
C LYS A 191 -33.01 -20.21 17.54
N PRO A 192 -33.36 -20.53 16.25
CA PRO A 192 -32.84 -21.29 15.09
C PRO A 192 -31.35 -21.59 14.78
N ASN A 193 -31.16 -22.29 13.64
CA ASN A 193 -29.95 -22.99 13.21
C ASN A 193 -29.91 -23.06 11.67
N ASN A 194 -28.75 -22.93 11.03
CA ASN A 194 -28.44 -23.66 9.80
C ASN A 194 -26.93 -23.76 9.53
N THR A 195 -26.40 -24.95 9.84
CA THR A 195 -25.22 -25.63 9.25
C THR A 195 -24.01 -24.79 8.81
N THR A 196 -23.03 -24.70 9.71
CA THR A 196 -21.60 -24.48 9.40
C THR A 196 -20.95 -25.75 8.81
N PRO A 197 -19.78 -25.63 8.16
CA PRO A 197 -18.64 -26.43 8.62
C PRO A 197 -17.72 -25.68 9.59
N LYS A 198 -17.18 -26.43 10.55
CA LYS A 198 -16.46 -25.98 11.75
C LYS A 198 -15.17 -25.19 11.44
N PRO A 199 -14.83 -24.13 12.19
CA PRO A 199 -13.58 -23.40 12.01
C PRO A 199 -12.37 -24.24 12.43
N SER A 200 -11.30 -24.19 11.64
CA SER A 200 -9.99 -24.72 12.00
C SER A 200 -8.94 -23.61 11.89
N GLY A 201 -8.47 -23.13 13.05
CA GLY A 201 -7.16 -22.50 13.22
C GLY A 201 -6.81 -21.27 12.39
N ASN A 202 -7.76 -20.38 12.05
CA ASN A 202 -7.46 -19.19 11.24
C ASN A 202 -8.17 -17.91 11.69
N ASN A 203 -7.64 -16.77 11.25
CA ASN A 203 -7.92 -15.39 11.71
C ASN A 203 -9.34 -14.85 11.39
N GLY A 204 -10.38 -15.70 11.36
CA GLY A 204 -11.79 -15.29 11.20
C GLY A 204 -12.21 -14.87 9.79
N PHE A 205 -11.40 -15.17 8.77
CA PHE A 205 -11.69 -14.74 7.40
C PHE A 205 -12.89 -15.48 6.77
N VAL A 206 -13.76 -14.72 6.11
CA VAL A 206 -14.92 -15.19 5.32
C VAL A 206 -14.96 -14.47 3.97
N LEU A 207 -15.62 -15.04 2.96
CA LEU A 207 -15.82 -14.35 1.68
C LEU A 207 -16.92 -13.29 1.82
N ARG A 208 -16.55 -12.00 1.75
CA ARG A 208 -17.50 -10.87 1.86
C ARG A 208 -18.18 -10.53 0.54
N LYS A 209 -17.42 -10.54 -0.56
CA LYS A 209 -17.95 -10.39 -1.93
C LYS A 209 -17.42 -11.54 -2.76
N SER A 210 -18.22 -12.02 -3.70
CA SER A 210 -17.83 -13.04 -4.67
C SER A 210 -18.50 -12.79 -6.01
N ALA A 211 -17.88 -13.28 -7.08
CA ALA A 211 -18.40 -13.24 -8.44
C ALA A 211 -17.98 -14.51 -9.18
N LYS A 212 -18.86 -15.03 -10.04
CA LYS A 212 -18.56 -16.17 -10.90
C LYS A 212 -18.32 -15.67 -12.33
N VAL A 213 -17.20 -16.06 -12.94
CA VAL A 213 -16.86 -15.73 -14.33
C VAL A 213 -16.50 -17.03 -15.05
N GLY A 214 -17.38 -17.46 -15.95
CA GLY A 214 -17.30 -18.80 -16.55
C GLY A 214 -17.36 -19.88 -15.47
N ASN A 215 -16.34 -20.74 -15.41
CA ASN A 215 -16.22 -21.79 -14.40
C ASN A 215 -15.50 -21.35 -13.12
N GLN A 216 -14.89 -20.17 -13.08
CA GLN A 216 -14.11 -19.68 -11.95
C GLN A 216 -14.96 -18.87 -10.98
N THR A 217 -14.75 -19.07 -9.68
CA THR A 217 -15.35 -18.30 -8.60
C THR A 217 -14.28 -17.44 -7.95
N PHE A 218 -14.42 -16.12 -8.08
CA PHE A 218 -13.57 -15.14 -7.44
C PHE A 218 -14.21 -14.65 -6.14
N GLY A 219 -13.41 -14.41 -5.10
CA GLY A 219 -13.89 -14.00 -3.79
C GLY A 219 -12.93 -13.08 -3.06
N LEU A 220 -13.46 -12.09 -2.37
CA LEU A 220 -12.73 -11.17 -1.50
C LEU A 220 -12.85 -11.65 -0.04
N PRO A 221 -11.75 -12.12 0.57
CA PRO A 221 -11.73 -12.48 1.97
C PRO A 221 -11.83 -11.23 2.84
N TYR A 222 -12.53 -11.35 3.97
CA TYR A 222 -12.64 -10.30 4.98
C TYR A 222 -12.63 -10.90 6.39
N SER A 223 -11.98 -10.23 7.33
CA SER A 223 -12.01 -10.48 8.76
C SER A 223 -12.25 -9.17 9.51
N ASP A 224 -13.08 -9.24 10.55
CA ASP A 224 -13.35 -8.16 11.51
C ASP A 224 -12.30 -8.07 12.64
N ASN A 225 -11.31 -8.97 12.63
CA ASN A 225 -10.21 -8.98 13.60
C ASN A 225 -9.45 -7.64 13.57
N PRO A 226 -9.42 -6.87 14.68
CA PRO A 226 -8.83 -5.52 14.70
C PRO A 226 -7.31 -5.50 14.52
N LYS A 227 -6.63 -6.65 14.53
CA LYS A 227 -5.21 -6.78 14.19
C LYS A 227 -4.95 -6.80 12.68
N VAL A 228 -5.97 -7.10 11.87
CA VAL A 228 -5.87 -7.11 10.42
C VAL A 228 -6.02 -5.68 9.92
N GLN A 229 -4.98 -5.14 9.29
CA GLN A 229 -5.07 -3.80 8.71
C GLN A 229 -6.15 -3.74 7.62
N PHE A 230 -6.75 -2.57 7.46
CA PHE A 230 -7.69 -2.30 6.39
C PHE A 230 -7.49 -0.87 5.85
N TYR A 231 -8.32 -0.49 4.88
CA TYR A 231 -8.58 0.89 4.46
C TYR A 231 -10.08 1.03 4.15
N MET A 232 -10.58 2.25 3.99
CA MET A 232 -11.95 2.48 3.53
C MET A 232 -11.97 2.62 2.01
N GLU A 233 -12.99 2.06 1.34
CA GLU A 233 -13.35 2.37 -0.04
C GLU A 233 -14.84 2.06 -0.24
N HIS A 234 -15.60 2.95 -0.89
CA HIS A 234 -17.06 2.84 -1.04
C HIS A 234 -17.80 2.63 0.30
N GLU A 235 -17.41 3.40 1.34
CA GLU A 235 -17.93 3.31 2.72
C GLU A 235 -17.72 1.94 3.42
N MET A 236 -16.98 1.01 2.82
CA MET A 236 -16.66 -0.31 3.37
C MET A 236 -15.19 -0.42 3.77
N ALA A 237 -14.91 -1.12 4.87
CA ALA A 237 -13.54 -1.42 5.32
C ALA A 237 -12.98 -2.65 4.57
N TRP A 238 -11.89 -2.51 3.84
CA TRP A 238 -11.25 -3.58 3.06
C TRP A 238 -9.94 -4.01 3.68
N ASN A 239 -9.82 -5.27 4.09
CA ASN A 239 -8.58 -5.77 4.68
C ASN A 239 -7.44 -5.73 3.67
N ARG A 240 -6.25 -5.41 4.18
CA ARG A 240 -5.01 -5.37 3.43
C ARG A 240 -4.03 -6.33 4.07
N LEU A 241 -3.48 -7.23 3.27
CA LEU A 241 -2.59 -8.30 3.72
C LEU A 241 -1.24 -8.19 3.01
N ASP A 242 -0.20 -8.66 3.68
CA ASP A 242 1.05 -9.02 3.01
C ASP A 242 0.84 -10.31 2.18
N TYR A 243 1.83 -10.64 1.34
CA TYR A 243 1.71 -11.76 0.40
C TYR A 243 1.55 -13.12 1.08
N ASP A 244 2.31 -13.37 2.15
CA ASP A 244 2.31 -14.66 2.82
C ASP A 244 0.98 -14.87 3.57
N ALA A 245 0.47 -13.83 4.22
CA ALA A 245 -0.86 -13.81 4.82
C ALA A 245 -1.97 -13.96 3.77
N ALA A 246 -1.84 -13.34 2.60
CA ALA A 246 -2.81 -13.48 1.50
C ALA A 246 -2.85 -14.93 0.94
N GLN A 247 -1.69 -15.57 0.78
CA GLN A 247 -1.60 -16.98 0.39
C GLN A 247 -2.26 -17.91 1.42
N ILE A 248 -1.96 -17.70 2.71
CA ILE A 248 -2.55 -18.44 3.84
C ILE A 248 -4.08 -18.30 3.80
N VAL A 249 -4.60 -17.07 3.83
CA VAL A 249 -6.04 -16.79 3.86
C VAL A 249 -6.80 -17.41 2.67
N CYS A 250 -6.28 -17.32 1.45
CA CYS A 250 -6.95 -17.96 0.31
C CYS A 250 -6.92 -19.48 0.40
N ARG A 251 -5.78 -20.09 0.78
CA ARG A 251 -5.67 -21.55 0.95
C ARG A 251 -6.66 -22.07 1.99
N ASP A 252 -6.80 -21.35 3.11
CA ASP A 252 -7.62 -21.78 4.24
C ASP A 252 -9.12 -21.62 3.96
N LEU A 253 -9.49 -20.78 2.98
CA LEU A 253 -10.82 -20.71 2.37
C LEU A 253 -11.04 -21.77 1.28
N GLY A 254 -10.06 -22.66 1.02
CA GLY A 254 -10.13 -23.68 -0.03
C GLY A 254 -10.01 -23.12 -1.45
N MET A 255 -9.27 -22.01 -1.60
CA MET A 255 -9.04 -21.24 -2.82
C MET A 255 -7.53 -20.96 -2.98
N ARG A 256 -7.13 -20.17 -3.99
CA ARG A 256 -5.75 -19.68 -4.17
C ARG A 256 -5.72 -18.23 -4.64
N LEU A 257 -4.56 -17.58 -4.62
CA LEU A 257 -4.41 -16.29 -5.31
C LEU A 257 -4.65 -16.45 -6.82
N ALA A 258 -5.19 -15.41 -7.44
CA ALA A 258 -5.45 -15.39 -8.88
C ALA A 258 -4.14 -15.21 -9.69
N SER A 259 -4.14 -15.79 -10.89
CA SER A 259 -3.12 -15.52 -11.92
C SER A 259 -3.48 -14.29 -12.75
N GLU A 260 -2.51 -13.78 -13.52
CA GLU A 260 -2.71 -12.62 -14.41
C GLU A 260 -3.81 -12.85 -15.46
N GLN A 261 -3.90 -14.07 -16.00
CA GLN A 261 -4.93 -14.44 -16.97
C GLN A 261 -6.33 -14.38 -16.33
N GLU A 262 -6.46 -14.91 -15.12
CA GLU A 262 -7.72 -14.93 -14.37
C GLU A 262 -8.14 -13.51 -13.93
N TRP A 263 -7.16 -12.69 -13.55
CA TRP A 263 -7.37 -11.26 -13.27
C TRP A 263 -7.87 -10.51 -14.51
N SER A 264 -7.24 -10.72 -15.67
CA SER A 264 -7.67 -10.14 -16.95
C SER A 264 -9.10 -10.57 -17.32
N THR A 265 -9.44 -11.85 -17.10
CA THR A 265 -10.79 -12.38 -17.27
C THR A 265 -11.80 -11.71 -16.32
N LEU A 266 -11.45 -11.54 -15.04
CA LEU A 266 -12.29 -10.83 -14.07
C LEU A 266 -12.52 -9.36 -14.45
N LEU A 267 -11.48 -8.62 -14.86
CA LEU A 267 -11.61 -7.23 -15.32
C LEU A 267 -12.52 -7.12 -16.55
N THR A 268 -12.32 -8.00 -17.54
CA THR A 268 -13.11 -8.03 -18.79
C THR A 268 -14.58 -8.33 -18.54
N SER A 269 -14.89 -9.14 -17.52
CA SER A 269 -16.27 -9.49 -17.13
C SER A 269 -17.10 -8.33 -16.57
N LYS A 270 -16.46 -7.21 -16.21
CA LYS A 270 -17.03 -6.04 -15.51
C LYS A 270 -17.68 -6.33 -14.14
N GLN A 271 -17.48 -7.52 -13.58
CA GLN A 271 -18.04 -7.91 -12.28
C GLN A 271 -17.53 -7.03 -11.14
N MET A 272 -16.28 -6.56 -11.18
CA MET A 272 -15.73 -5.67 -10.15
C MET A 272 -16.49 -4.35 -10.05
N GLN A 273 -16.79 -3.72 -11.18
CA GLN A 273 -17.54 -2.45 -11.23
C GLN A 273 -19.00 -2.66 -10.82
N GLN A 274 -19.64 -3.72 -11.33
CA GLN A 274 -21.04 -4.05 -11.00
C GLN A 274 -21.24 -4.31 -9.50
N ASN A 275 -20.27 -4.97 -8.85
CA ASN A 275 -20.35 -5.33 -7.44
C ASN A 275 -19.62 -4.35 -6.51
N GLN A 276 -19.14 -3.19 -7.00
CA GLN A 276 -18.38 -2.19 -6.23
C GLN A 276 -17.24 -2.82 -5.42
N TRP A 277 -16.38 -3.58 -6.10
CA TRP A 277 -15.14 -4.08 -5.51
C TRP A 277 -14.16 -2.92 -5.33
N PRO A 278 -13.28 -2.97 -4.31
CA PRO A 278 -12.21 -1.98 -4.17
C PRO A 278 -11.31 -1.99 -5.41
N VAL A 279 -10.92 -0.80 -5.87
CA VAL A 279 -10.07 -0.60 -7.06
C VAL A 279 -8.92 0.38 -6.81
N GLN A 280 -8.88 1.04 -5.66
CA GLN A 280 -7.87 2.03 -5.30
C GLN A 280 -6.50 1.40 -5.00
N LEU A 281 -6.50 0.24 -4.34
CA LEU A 281 -5.30 -0.60 -4.19
C LEU A 281 -5.37 -1.83 -5.12
N PRO A 282 -4.23 -2.25 -5.70
CA PRO A 282 -4.17 -3.45 -6.50
C PRO A 282 -4.29 -4.69 -5.62
N TYR A 283 -4.45 -5.82 -6.29
CA TYR A 283 -4.67 -7.12 -5.69
C TYR A 283 -3.42 -7.98 -5.73
N TRP A 284 -3.23 -8.82 -4.72
CA TRP A 284 -2.24 -9.88 -4.76
C TRP A 284 -2.59 -10.93 -5.83
N GLY A 285 -1.71 -11.03 -6.83
CA GLY A 285 -1.62 -12.16 -7.74
C GLY A 285 -0.49 -13.11 -7.33
N VAL A 286 -0.44 -14.28 -7.97
CA VAL A 286 0.69 -15.21 -7.85
C VAL A 286 2.04 -14.53 -8.12
N ASP A 287 3.13 -15.11 -7.60
CA ASP A 287 4.51 -14.65 -7.78
C ASP A 287 4.80 -13.23 -7.25
N ARG A 288 4.11 -12.79 -6.19
CA ARG A 288 4.23 -11.44 -5.59
C ARG A 288 3.97 -10.31 -6.60
N LYS A 289 2.91 -10.46 -7.40
CA LYS A 289 2.49 -9.46 -8.38
C LYS A 289 1.35 -8.61 -7.83
N ALA A 290 1.45 -7.29 -7.98
CA ALA A 290 0.37 -6.35 -7.77
C ALA A 290 -0.43 -6.22 -9.07
N MET A 291 -1.69 -6.66 -9.03
CA MET A 291 -2.61 -6.67 -10.17
C MET A 291 -3.58 -5.49 -10.06
N PHE A 292 -3.47 -4.55 -10.99
CA PHE A 292 -4.19 -3.28 -10.94
C PHE A 292 -5.54 -3.36 -11.69
N SER A 293 -6.51 -2.58 -11.22
CA SER A 293 -7.86 -2.46 -11.80
C SER A 293 -7.89 -1.88 -13.23
N ASN A 294 -6.77 -1.29 -13.68
CA ASN A 294 -6.55 -0.81 -15.05
C ASN A 294 -5.91 -1.86 -15.97
N GLY A 295 -5.67 -3.09 -15.50
CA GLY A 295 -5.05 -4.18 -16.24
C GLY A 295 -3.52 -4.23 -16.20
N LYS A 296 -2.84 -3.24 -15.57
CA LYS A 296 -1.39 -3.33 -15.35
C LYS A 296 -1.08 -4.40 -14.28
N VAL A 297 0.07 -5.04 -14.43
CA VAL A 297 0.61 -6.00 -13.44
C VAL A 297 2.09 -5.69 -13.23
N ASN A 298 2.50 -5.49 -11.97
CA ASN A 298 3.89 -5.21 -11.62
C ASN A 298 4.36 -6.15 -10.50
N PRO A 299 5.63 -6.63 -10.52
CA PRO A 299 6.21 -7.29 -9.34
C PRO A 299 6.36 -6.28 -8.20
N VAL A 300 6.12 -6.72 -6.96
CA VAL A 300 6.25 -5.89 -5.75
C VAL A 300 6.85 -6.69 -4.60
N LYS A 301 7.26 -6.00 -3.53
CA LYS A 301 7.79 -6.65 -2.32
C LYS A 301 6.66 -7.33 -1.55
N GLY A 302 6.90 -8.55 -1.07
CA GLY A 302 5.90 -9.35 -0.37
C GLY A 302 5.33 -8.72 0.91
N ASN A 303 5.97 -7.69 1.47
CA ASN A 303 5.54 -7.00 2.69
C ASN A 303 4.60 -5.80 2.45
N SER A 304 4.30 -5.43 1.20
CA SER A 304 3.30 -4.39 0.90
C SER A 304 1.89 -4.86 1.26
N LEU A 305 1.04 -3.95 1.72
CA LEU A 305 -0.31 -4.30 2.20
C LEU A 305 -1.38 -4.04 1.13
N LEU A 306 -1.73 -5.09 0.38
CA LEU A 306 -2.61 -5.03 -0.80
C LEU A 306 -3.98 -5.70 -0.59
N ASN A 307 -4.90 -5.48 -1.53
CA ASN A 307 -6.16 -6.21 -1.60
C ASN A 307 -5.90 -7.69 -1.91
N VAL A 308 -6.84 -8.56 -1.55
CA VAL A 308 -6.76 -10.00 -1.84
C VAL A 308 -7.98 -10.43 -2.66
N VAL A 309 -7.71 -11.20 -3.71
CA VAL A 309 -8.73 -11.93 -4.47
C VAL A 309 -8.32 -13.38 -4.52
N CYS A 310 -9.18 -14.22 -3.96
CA CYS A 310 -9.03 -15.66 -4.01
C CYS A 310 -9.84 -16.20 -5.20
N VAL A 311 -9.33 -17.21 -5.90
CA VAL A 311 -10.00 -17.89 -7.02
C VAL A 311 -10.06 -19.40 -6.79
N LYS A 312 -11.13 -20.01 -7.29
CA LYS A 312 -11.39 -21.46 -7.31
C LYS A 312 -12.09 -21.85 -8.61
#